data_AF-A0A8S1YID4-F1
#
_entry.id   AF-A0A8S1YID4-F1
#
_cell.length_a   1.000
_cell.length_b   1.000
_cell.length_c   1.000
_cell.angle_alpha   90.00
_cell.angle_beta   90.00
_cell.angle_gamma   90.00
#
_symmetry.space_group_name_H-M   'P 1'
#
loop_
_entity.id
_entity.type
_entity.pdbx_description
1 polymer ?
#
loop_
_entity_poly.entity_id
_entity_poly.type
_entity_poly.pdbx_seq_one_letter_code
_entity_poly.pdbx_strand_id
1 'polypeptide(L)'
;MINNSKYCQKHLDHLIRGICIAKYNQKYQQMICEKCIIEYQIPAGQIISIEDFQKQIFEKSYNLRMNNQLKQHDYQSQLKKVLQQFDEYEVEIAMIQKNMKESINNISNTYKTGDEIFQMLNKQDFNLLQCTQNELGNLVNFLQENIFETWVKRKQIVSTEIQKGEEALESAIKKCTLHVICLTKFRVIQFSTNQEKRETIVQMKGFSKFKNKFKLTDFNITTNLNGDKIYKQKQQILRREKIISGQKDETKFDNLEQIKHLDFKGQYGINGFKIKLWNYFWKGKKVGGGSYNLFGKKVGKWSDLCENYWDEKNIIEEGYYKENNRVGNWTFKWNNRQIGGGQYDQNGEGTKIGNWMELSHNFNCRHQVFDNGEYLNNKKVGKWDIKYKNPVENYFKPIGGGSYDNGINEIKIGNWIELSPHFKENFQIIYTGLYQNGRKVGKWEIKYKYQNEKQFKPIGGGSYDNGGDEIKIGKWIEINEYFKQNSQIIYIGQYKNGIKIGKWDIKYKNQDEEQFKSIGGGTYDIGIEEKKVGQWIELCKRFNWDSQIIFIGQYLNGRKAGRWDIQYKKGECKTFQIIGGGQFFLHQLKVLHLTKIRISVIRLNIQRQN
;
A
#
# COMPACT_ATOMS: atom_id res chain seq x y z
N MET A 1 13.96 -28.53 -35.32
CA MET A 1 14.92 -28.09 -36.36
C MET A 1 16.15 -28.98 -36.28
N ILE A 2 16.10 -30.15 -36.91
CA ILE A 2 17.31 -30.92 -37.23
C ILE A 2 17.61 -30.51 -38.67
N ASN A 3 18.75 -29.86 -38.89
CA ASN A 3 19.20 -29.59 -40.26
C ASN A 3 19.42 -30.96 -40.92
N ASN A 4 18.69 -31.24 -42.01
CA ASN A 4 18.71 -32.52 -42.72
C ASN A 4 20.03 -32.77 -43.49
N SER A 5 21.19 -32.47 -42.92
CA SER A 5 22.44 -32.97 -43.52
C SER A 5 22.55 -34.45 -43.16
N LYS A 6 22.28 -35.33 -44.12
CA LYS A 6 22.57 -36.78 -44.00
C LYS A 6 24.07 -37.04 -43.79
N TYR A 7 24.90 -36.02 -44.02
CA TYR A 7 26.35 -36.06 -43.97
C TYR A 7 26.90 -35.46 -42.68
N CYS A 8 28.04 -36.00 -42.24
CA CYS A 8 28.79 -35.52 -41.09
C CYS A 8 29.36 -34.12 -41.36
N GLN A 9 29.23 -33.21 -40.40
CA GLN A 9 29.73 -31.84 -40.54
C GLN A 9 31.27 -31.76 -40.60
N LYS A 10 31.97 -32.75 -40.04
CA LYS A 10 33.44 -32.84 -40.09
C LYS A 10 33.93 -33.60 -41.33
N HIS A 11 33.18 -34.59 -41.77
CA HIS A 11 33.49 -35.44 -42.91
C HIS A 11 32.37 -35.34 -43.93
N LEU A 12 32.39 -34.27 -44.75
CA LEU A 12 31.26 -33.86 -45.60
C LEU A 12 30.80 -34.95 -46.59
N ASP A 13 31.69 -35.87 -46.97
CA ASP A 13 31.36 -36.97 -47.90
C ASP A 13 30.86 -38.24 -47.20
N HIS A 14 30.75 -38.24 -45.87
CA HIS A 14 30.42 -39.44 -45.08
C HIS A 14 29.04 -39.32 -44.45
N LEU A 15 28.20 -40.32 -44.70
CA LEU A 15 26.87 -40.42 -44.09
C LEU A 15 26.97 -40.65 -42.58
N ILE A 16 26.09 -39.99 -41.83
CA ILE A 16 25.94 -40.23 -40.40
C ILE A 16 25.42 -41.66 -40.20
N ARG A 17 26.13 -42.46 -39.40
CA ARG A 17 25.81 -43.87 -39.14
C ARG A 17 25.11 -44.06 -37.80
N GLY A 18 25.29 -43.16 -36.85
CA GLY A 18 24.66 -43.25 -35.54
C GLY A 18 24.83 -42.00 -34.68
N ILE A 19 24.33 -42.09 -33.46
CA ILE A 19 24.41 -41.06 -32.42
C ILE A 19 25.24 -41.60 -31.27
N CYS A 20 26.26 -40.84 -30.88
CA CYS A 20 27.09 -41.16 -29.71
C CYS A 20 26.37 -40.74 -28.43
N ILE A 21 26.14 -41.68 -27.51
CA ILE A 21 25.47 -41.44 -26.23
C ILE A 21 26.42 -41.33 -25.03
N ALA A 22 27.74 -41.35 -25.27
CA ALA A 22 28.74 -41.23 -24.23
C ALA A 22 28.65 -39.87 -23.52
N LYS A 23 28.72 -39.86 -22.18
CA LYS A 23 28.69 -38.62 -21.38
C LYS A 23 29.99 -37.80 -21.45
N TYR A 24 31.01 -38.26 -22.17
CA TYR A 24 32.34 -37.65 -22.13
C TYR A 24 32.48 -36.55 -23.19
N ASN A 25 32.87 -35.35 -22.71
CA ASN A 25 33.43 -34.20 -23.41
C ASN A 25 32.52 -33.44 -24.41
N GLN A 26 32.31 -32.14 -24.15
CA GLN A 26 31.62 -31.17 -25.03
C GLN A 26 32.31 -30.95 -26.40
N LYS A 27 33.42 -31.65 -26.67
CA LYS A 27 34.22 -31.54 -27.91
C LYS A 27 33.77 -32.44 -29.05
N TYR A 28 32.86 -33.40 -28.83
CA TYR A 28 32.44 -34.33 -29.88
C TYR A 28 31.13 -33.91 -30.56
N GLN A 29 31.05 -34.13 -31.87
CA GLN A 29 29.77 -34.10 -32.58
C GLN A 29 28.93 -35.30 -32.12
N GLN A 30 27.67 -35.07 -31.72
CA GLN A 30 26.78 -36.15 -31.28
C GLN A 30 26.33 -37.06 -32.42
N MET A 31 26.29 -36.53 -33.65
CA MET A 31 26.03 -37.29 -34.86
C MET A 31 27.35 -37.72 -35.49
N ILE A 32 27.57 -39.02 -35.60
CA ILE A 32 28.87 -39.60 -35.98
C ILE A 32 28.76 -40.42 -37.26
N CYS A 33 29.71 -40.23 -38.17
CA CYS A 33 29.96 -41.12 -39.31
C CYS A 33 31.05 -42.13 -38.97
N GLU A 34 31.29 -43.08 -39.87
CA GLU A 34 32.30 -44.13 -39.72
C GLU A 34 33.72 -43.59 -39.45
N LYS A 35 34.12 -42.53 -40.16
CA LYS A 35 35.41 -41.86 -39.90
C LYS A 35 35.50 -41.26 -38.49
N CYS A 36 34.42 -40.66 -37.98
CA CYS A 36 34.39 -40.14 -36.61
C CYS A 36 34.52 -41.26 -35.57
N ILE A 37 33.94 -42.44 -35.84
CA ILE A 37 34.02 -43.59 -34.92
C ILE A 37 35.48 -44.04 -34.77
N ILE A 38 36.19 -44.14 -35.90
CA ILE A 38 37.61 -44.53 -35.93
C ILE A 38 38.49 -43.46 -35.29
N GLU A 39 38.32 -42.20 -35.70
CA GLU A 39 39.18 -41.09 -35.25
C GLU A 39 39.05 -40.84 -33.74
N TYR A 40 37.84 -40.99 -33.19
CA TYR A 40 37.58 -40.79 -31.77
C TYR A 40 37.58 -42.07 -30.95
N GLN A 41 37.89 -43.23 -31.56
CA GLN A 41 37.91 -44.55 -30.91
C GLN A 41 36.65 -44.82 -30.07
N ILE A 42 35.47 -44.49 -30.60
CA ILE A 42 34.21 -44.60 -29.86
C ILE A 42 33.85 -46.09 -29.70
N PRO A 43 33.68 -46.60 -28.47
CA PRO A 43 33.28 -47.99 -28.26
C PRO A 43 31.93 -48.30 -28.92
N ALA A 44 31.82 -49.45 -29.58
CA ALA A 44 30.60 -49.85 -30.29
C ALA A 44 29.32 -49.79 -29.42
N GLY A 45 29.42 -50.12 -28.13
CA GLY A 45 28.31 -50.04 -27.18
C GLY A 45 27.83 -48.63 -26.82
N GLN A 46 28.50 -47.57 -27.31
CA GLN A 46 28.13 -46.16 -27.08
C GLN A 46 27.52 -45.50 -28.31
N ILE A 47 27.30 -46.26 -29.39
CA ILE A 47 26.75 -45.79 -30.65
C ILE A 47 25.37 -46.40 -30.80
N ILE A 48 24.36 -45.55 -30.91
CA ILE A 48 22.99 -45.99 -31.21
C ILE A 48 22.72 -45.64 -32.67
N SER A 49 22.11 -46.55 -33.43
CA SER A 49 21.64 -46.23 -34.77
C SER A 49 20.63 -45.06 -34.71
N ILE A 50 20.50 -44.29 -35.79
CA ILE A 50 19.53 -43.17 -35.80
C ILE A 50 18.10 -43.69 -35.56
N GLU A 51 17.78 -44.86 -36.14
CA GLU A 51 16.49 -45.53 -36.02
C GLU A 51 16.21 -45.97 -34.57
N ASP A 52 17.18 -46.60 -33.90
CA ASP A 52 17.04 -47.01 -32.50
C ASP A 52 16.97 -45.81 -31.56
N PHE A 53 17.70 -44.74 -31.84
CA PHE A 53 17.63 -43.51 -31.07
C PHE A 53 16.26 -42.84 -31.19
N GLN A 54 15.72 -42.76 -32.42
CA GLN A 54 14.36 -42.25 -32.67
C GLN A 54 13.32 -43.09 -31.94
N LYS A 55 13.44 -44.42 -32.01
CA LYS A 55 12.57 -45.35 -31.29
C LYS A 55 12.62 -45.13 -29.78
N GLN A 56 13.81 -45.02 -29.19
CA GLN A 56 13.98 -44.77 -27.75
C GLN A 56 13.44 -43.41 -27.30
N ILE A 57 13.62 -42.35 -28.11
CA ILE A 57 13.05 -41.03 -27.83
C ILE A 57 11.52 -41.11 -27.88
N PHE A 58 10.96 -41.79 -28.87
CA PHE A 58 9.52 -41.95 -29.00
C PHE A 58 8.95 -42.73 -27.82
N GLU A 59 9.53 -43.87 -27.46
CA GLU A 59 9.13 -44.67 -26.29
C GLU A 59 9.24 -43.88 -24.98
N LYS A 60 10.33 -43.14 -24.76
CA LYS A 60 10.47 -42.28 -23.57
C LYS A 60 9.43 -41.16 -23.56
N SER A 61 9.16 -40.52 -24.70
CA SER A 61 8.15 -39.46 -24.81
C SER A 61 6.74 -40.00 -24.54
N TYR A 62 6.44 -41.21 -25.02
CA TYR A 62 5.18 -41.89 -24.80
C TYR A 62 5.01 -42.27 -23.33
N ASN A 63 6.04 -42.85 -22.69
CA ASN A 63 6.03 -43.18 -21.27
C ASN A 63 5.90 -41.95 -20.37
N LEU A 64 6.56 -40.83 -20.72
CA LEU A 64 6.39 -39.56 -20.03
C LEU A 64 4.95 -39.02 -20.16
N ARG A 65 4.36 -39.13 -21.36
CA ARG A 65 2.97 -38.74 -21.61
C ARG A 65 1.99 -39.59 -20.80
N MET A 66 2.16 -40.91 -20.78
CA MET A 66 1.31 -41.84 -20.02
C MET A 66 1.45 -41.62 -18.50
N ASN A 67 2.66 -41.42 -17.99
CA ASN A 67 2.88 -41.11 -16.57
C ASN A 67 2.26 -39.77 -16.16
N ASN A 68 2.28 -38.77 -17.04
CA ASN A 68 1.62 -37.49 -16.79
C ASN A 68 0.09 -37.62 -16.81
N GLN A 69 -0.47 -38.46 -17.70
CA GLN A 69 -1.91 -38.74 -17.74
C GLN A 69 -2.38 -39.50 -16.49
N LEU A 70 -1.64 -40.50 -16.01
CA LEU A 70 -1.94 -41.22 -14.78
C LEU A 70 -1.93 -40.29 -13.55
N LYS A 71 -0.90 -39.45 -13.42
CA LYS A 71 -0.84 -38.44 -12.35
C LYS A 71 -1.99 -37.45 -12.46
N GLN A 72 -2.33 -36.99 -13.66
CA GLN A 72 -3.45 -36.06 -13.88
C GLN A 72 -4.79 -36.68 -13.45
N HIS A 73 -5.00 -37.97 -13.72
CA HIS A 73 -6.19 -38.69 -13.29
C HIS A 73 -6.28 -38.80 -11.75
N ASP A 74 -5.19 -39.17 -11.08
CA ASP A 74 -5.14 -39.22 -9.60
C ASP A 74 -5.41 -37.83 -8.98
N TYR A 75 -4.88 -36.77 -9.59
CA TYR A 75 -5.14 -35.39 -9.16
C TYR A 75 -6.60 -34.97 -9.36
N GLN A 76 -7.21 -35.31 -10.50
CA GLN A 76 -8.63 -35.04 -10.74
C GLN A 76 -9.52 -35.77 -9.73
N SER A 77 -9.17 -37.01 -9.38
CA SER A 77 -9.86 -37.77 -8.35
C SER A 77 -9.76 -37.11 -6.97
N GLN A 78 -8.58 -36.65 -6.57
CA GLN A 78 -8.40 -35.93 -5.29
C GLN A 78 -9.13 -34.58 -5.27
N LEU A 79 -9.08 -33.82 -6.37
CA LEU A 79 -9.81 -32.54 -6.48
C LEU A 79 -11.32 -32.75 -6.40
N LYS A 80 -11.84 -33.82 -7.01
CA LYS A 80 -13.27 -34.16 -6.93
C LYS A 80 -13.69 -34.47 -5.49
N LYS A 81 -12.88 -35.21 -4.73
CA LYS A 81 -13.14 -35.46 -3.29
C LYS A 81 -13.15 -34.17 -2.47
N VAL A 82 -12.25 -33.24 -2.77
CA VAL A 82 -12.20 -31.93 -2.10
C VAL A 82 -13.43 -31.07 -2.43
N LEU A 83 -13.83 -31.03 -3.71
CA LEU A 83 -15.03 -30.27 -4.12
C LEU A 83 -16.29 -30.83 -3.45
N GLN A 84 -16.42 -32.16 -3.38
CA GLN A 84 -17.54 -32.80 -2.68
C GLN A 84 -17.59 -32.41 -1.18
N GLN A 85 -16.44 -32.30 -0.51
CA GLN A 85 -16.39 -31.81 0.88
C GLN A 85 -16.79 -30.33 1.00
N PHE A 86 -16.54 -29.49 -0.01
CA PHE A 86 -17.02 -28.11 -0.01
C PHE A 86 -18.54 -28.03 -0.11
N ASP A 87 -19.14 -28.85 -0.97
CA ASP A 87 -20.60 -28.91 -1.11
C ASP A 87 -21.24 -29.33 0.23
N GLU A 88 -20.63 -30.28 0.95
CA GLU A 88 -21.07 -30.69 2.30
C GLU A 88 -21.00 -29.53 3.32
N TYR A 89 -19.92 -28.73 3.31
CA TYR A 89 -19.80 -27.56 4.19
C TYR A 89 -20.76 -26.43 3.84
N GLU A 90 -21.06 -26.22 2.55
CA GLU A 90 -22.03 -25.21 2.12
C GLU A 90 -23.43 -25.53 2.66
N VAL A 91 -23.81 -26.81 2.63
CA VAL A 91 -25.06 -27.30 3.24
C VAL A 91 -25.06 -27.10 4.76
N GLU A 92 -23.96 -27.42 5.46
CA GLU A 92 -23.84 -27.22 6.92
C GLU A 92 -24.00 -25.74 7.28
N ILE A 93 -23.33 -24.83 6.56
CA ILE A 93 -23.43 -23.38 6.77
C ILE A 93 -24.86 -22.89 6.50
N ALA A 94 -25.52 -23.35 5.43
CA ALA A 94 -26.89 -22.98 5.13
C ALA A 94 -27.88 -23.44 6.22
N MET A 95 -27.68 -24.64 6.79
CA MET A 95 -28.47 -25.11 7.93
C MET A 95 -28.26 -24.23 9.17
N ILE A 96 -27.01 -23.88 9.50
CA ILE A 96 -26.71 -22.97 10.63
C ILE A 96 -27.39 -21.61 10.42
N GLN A 97 -27.29 -21.03 9.22
CA GLN A 97 -27.93 -19.75 8.90
C GLN A 97 -29.46 -19.82 9.04
N LYS A 98 -30.09 -20.91 8.60
CA LYS A 98 -31.53 -21.14 8.77
C LYS A 98 -31.91 -21.18 10.24
N ASN A 99 -31.20 -21.96 11.06
CA ASN A 99 -31.47 -22.09 12.49
C ASN A 99 -31.27 -20.76 13.23
N MET A 100 -30.25 -19.98 12.87
CA MET A 100 -30.03 -18.63 13.41
C MET A 100 -31.18 -17.69 13.04
N LYS A 101 -31.63 -17.70 11.79
CA LYS A 101 -32.73 -16.85 11.32
C LYS A 101 -34.06 -17.17 12.03
N GLU A 102 -34.37 -18.45 12.18
CA GLU A 102 -35.56 -18.90 12.93
C GLU A 102 -35.49 -18.46 14.40
N SER A 103 -34.31 -18.60 15.03
CA SER A 103 -34.08 -18.13 16.39
C SER A 103 -34.26 -16.62 16.52
N ILE A 104 -33.68 -15.82 15.62
CA ILE A 104 -33.82 -14.35 15.58
C ILE A 104 -35.27 -13.93 15.39
N ASN A 105 -36.03 -14.59 14.53
CA ASN A 105 -37.44 -14.28 14.32
C ASN A 105 -38.28 -14.56 15.59
N ASN A 106 -38.03 -15.70 16.26
CA ASN A 106 -38.70 -16.03 17.53
C ASN A 106 -38.40 -14.99 18.62
N ILE A 107 -37.16 -14.48 18.66
CA ILE A 107 -36.72 -13.43 19.56
C ILE A 107 -37.43 -12.11 19.24
N SER A 108 -37.40 -11.68 17.98
CA SER A 108 -38.04 -10.44 17.52
C SER A 108 -39.53 -10.41 17.86
N ASN A 109 -40.24 -11.52 17.63
CA ASN A 109 -41.65 -11.65 17.98
C ASN A 109 -41.88 -11.52 19.50
N THR A 110 -41.02 -12.14 20.32
CA THR A 110 -41.12 -12.06 21.79
C THR A 110 -40.77 -10.66 22.32
N TYR A 111 -39.77 -10.00 21.73
CA TYR A 111 -39.39 -8.63 22.08
C TYR A 111 -40.48 -7.63 21.73
N LYS A 112 -41.12 -7.77 20.58
CA LYS A 112 -42.22 -6.89 20.17
C LYS A 112 -43.35 -6.88 21.20
N THR A 113 -43.75 -8.06 21.70
CA THR A 113 -44.78 -8.16 22.74
C THR A 113 -44.33 -7.57 24.09
N GLY A 114 -43.06 -7.76 24.47
CA GLY A 114 -42.53 -7.20 25.71
C GLY A 114 -42.33 -5.69 25.68
N ASP A 115 -41.90 -5.14 24.54
CA ASP A 115 -41.65 -3.71 24.34
C ASP A 115 -42.96 -2.93 24.25
N GLU A 116 -44.02 -3.51 23.69
CA GLU A 116 -45.38 -2.93 23.72
C GLU A 116 -45.88 -2.75 25.17
N ILE A 117 -45.64 -3.73 26.04
CA ILE A 117 -45.99 -3.66 27.48
C ILE A 117 -45.11 -2.65 28.22
N PHE A 118 -43.80 -2.63 27.94
CA PHE A 118 -42.88 -1.70 28.59
C PHE A 118 -43.12 -0.24 28.17
N GLN A 119 -43.39 0.01 26.88
CA GLN A 119 -43.75 1.33 26.37
C GLN A 119 -45.09 1.82 26.93
N MET A 120 -46.04 0.92 27.21
CA MET A 120 -47.26 1.27 27.96
C MET A 120 -46.94 1.74 29.38
N LEU A 121 -46.07 1.01 30.10
CA LEU A 121 -45.69 1.31 31.47
C LEU A 121 -44.84 2.58 31.63
N ASN A 122 -44.07 2.95 30.60
CA ASN A 122 -43.12 4.06 30.64
C ASN A 122 -43.70 5.41 30.18
N LYS A 123 -45.00 5.47 29.85
CA LYS A 123 -45.70 6.75 29.62
C LYS A 123 -45.81 7.48 30.96
N GLN A 124 -45.27 8.71 31.02
CA GLN A 124 -45.12 9.48 32.26
C GLN A 124 -46.43 9.77 33.03
N ASP A 125 -47.59 9.63 32.37
CA ASP A 125 -48.93 9.79 32.96
C ASP A 125 -49.70 8.46 33.03
N PHE A 126 -49.01 7.33 33.26
CA PHE A 126 -49.67 6.03 33.38
C PHE A 126 -50.56 5.98 34.63
N ASN A 127 -51.86 6.25 34.44
CA ASN A 127 -52.88 6.18 35.48
C ASN A 127 -53.62 4.83 35.38
N LEU A 128 -53.39 3.94 36.36
CA LEU A 128 -54.04 2.63 36.46
C LEU A 128 -55.58 2.71 36.39
N LEU A 129 -56.18 3.83 36.81
CA LEU A 129 -57.63 4.02 36.79
C LEU A 129 -58.20 4.27 35.39
N GLN A 130 -57.35 4.58 34.41
CA GLN A 130 -57.73 4.81 33.02
C GLN A 130 -57.43 3.63 32.09
N CYS A 131 -56.82 2.56 32.62
CA CYS A 131 -56.57 1.36 31.85
C CYS A 131 -57.89 0.69 31.42
N THR A 132 -57.96 0.30 30.16
CA THR A 132 -59.02 -0.59 29.68
C THR A 132 -58.91 -1.94 30.40
N GLN A 133 -60.03 -2.65 30.52
CA GLN A 133 -60.07 -3.96 31.19
C GLN A 133 -59.12 -4.98 30.54
N ASN A 134 -58.81 -4.82 29.25
CA ASN A 134 -57.85 -5.65 28.54
C ASN A 134 -56.40 -5.32 28.91
N GLU A 135 -56.07 -4.02 29.04
CA GLU A 135 -54.76 -3.56 29.53
C GLU A 135 -54.53 -3.97 30.99
N LEU A 136 -55.57 -3.87 31.82
CA LEU A 136 -55.52 -4.33 33.20
C LEU A 136 -55.31 -5.84 33.29
N GLY A 137 -56.00 -6.63 32.46
CA GLY A 137 -55.81 -8.07 32.35
C GLY A 137 -54.38 -8.44 31.94
N ASN A 138 -53.79 -7.71 30.99
CA ASN A 138 -52.40 -7.92 30.59
C ASN A 138 -51.40 -7.61 31.72
N LEU A 139 -51.65 -6.57 32.52
CA LEU A 139 -50.81 -6.21 33.67
C LEU A 139 -50.94 -7.21 34.83
N VAL A 140 -52.16 -7.68 35.11
CA VAL A 140 -52.41 -8.71 36.11
C VAL A 140 -51.75 -10.02 35.70
N ASN A 141 -51.88 -10.43 34.44
CA ASN A 141 -51.16 -11.59 33.91
C ASN A 141 -49.64 -11.39 34.01
N PHE A 142 -49.15 -10.19 33.68
CA PHE A 142 -47.73 -9.84 33.81
C PHE A 142 -47.20 -9.99 35.24
N LEU A 143 -47.99 -9.59 36.24
CA LEU A 143 -47.65 -9.70 37.66
C LEU A 143 -47.84 -11.12 38.23
N GLN A 144 -48.86 -11.85 37.80
CA GLN A 144 -49.22 -13.16 38.37
C GLN A 144 -48.46 -14.34 37.73
N GLU A 145 -48.18 -14.30 36.43
CA GLU A 145 -47.61 -15.45 35.72
C GLU A 145 -46.08 -15.49 35.73
N ASN A 146 -45.40 -14.77 36.63
CA ASN A 146 -43.95 -14.60 36.59
C ASN A 146 -43.47 -14.23 35.17
N ILE A 147 -44.24 -13.40 34.43
CA ILE A 147 -43.96 -13.12 33.01
C ILE A 147 -42.61 -12.44 32.87
N PHE A 148 -42.27 -11.54 33.80
CA PHE A 148 -40.96 -10.89 33.81
C PHE A 148 -39.83 -11.88 34.04
N GLU A 149 -39.94 -12.78 35.02
CA GLU A 149 -38.92 -13.79 35.31
C GLU A 149 -38.80 -14.81 34.17
N THR A 150 -39.94 -15.18 33.57
CA THR A 150 -40.01 -16.04 32.38
C THR A 150 -39.38 -15.35 31.18
N TRP A 151 -39.58 -14.05 31.03
CA TRP A 151 -38.95 -13.24 29.99
C TRP A 151 -37.44 -13.13 30.19
N VAL A 152 -36.96 -12.85 31.41
CA VAL A 152 -35.52 -12.84 31.74
C VAL A 152 -34.90 -14.21 31.49
N LYS A 153 -35.54 -15.29 31.94
CA LYS A 153 -35.08 -16.67 31.70
C LYS A 153 -35.03 -17.00 30.20
N ARG A 154 -36.06 -16.62 29.43
CA ARG A 154 -36.09 -16.81 27.97
C ARG A 154 -35.00 -16.00 27.26
N LYS A 155 -34.75 -14.76 27.68
CA LYS A 155 -33.67 -13.91 27.16
C LYS A 155 -32.29 -14.54 27.43
N GLN A 156 -32.11 -15.15 28.60
CA GLN A 156 -30.87 -15.85 28.94
C GLN A 156 -30.69 -17.12 28.09
N ILE A 157 -31.73 -17.95 27.93
CA ILE A 157 -31.72 -19.12 27.03
C ILE A 157 -31.35 -18.70 25.60
N VAL A 158 -31.98 -17.64 25.10
CA VAL A 158 -31.70 -17.05 23.78
C VAL A 158 -30.24 -16.60 23.66
N SER A 159 -29.72 -15.89 24.65
CA SER A 159 -28.32 -15.43 24.64
C SER A 159 -27.36 -16.61 24.58
N THR A 160 -27.67 -17.70 25.30
CA THR A 160 -26.89 -18.94 25.25
C THR A 160 -26.97 -19.63 23.89
N GLU A 161 -28.15 -19.69 23.25
CA GLU A 161 -28.29 -20.28 21.91
C GLU A 161 -27.61 -19.45 20.81
N ILE A 162 -27.65 -18.11 20.91
CA ILE A 162 -26.88 -17.22 20.01
C ILE A 162 -25.38 -17.49 20.16
N GLN A 163 -24.89 -17.55 21.40
CA GLN A 163 -23.48 -17.84 21.67
C GLN A 163 -23.05 -19.20 21.11
N LYS A 164 -23.86 -20.26 21.30
CA LYS A 164 -23.61 -21.57 20.68
C LYS A 164 -23.57 -21.49 19.16
N GLY A 165 -24.46 -20.70 18.55
CA GLY A 165 -24.48 -20.47 17.11
C GLY A 165 -23.23 -19.74 16.61
N GLU A 166 -22.75 -18.73 17.34
CA GLU A 166 -21.51 -18.02 17.05
C GLU A 166 -20.28 -18.95 17.12
N GLU A 167 -20.20 -19.76 18.19
CA GLU A 167 -19.13 -20.75 18.35
C GLU A 167 -19.14 -21.80 17.23
N ALA A 168 -20.32 -22.29 16.84
CA ALA A 168 -20.47 -23.22 15.73
C ALA A 168 -20.06 -22.59 14.39
N LEU A 169 -20.48 -21.35 14.12
CA LEU A 169 -20.12 -20.62 12.91
C LEU A 169 -18.61 -20.34 12.84
N GLU A 170 -17.99 -19.93 13.95
CA GLU A 170 -16.54 -19.71 14.02
C GLU A 170 -15.76 -21.01 13.76
N SER A 171 -16.24 -22.13 14.31
CA SER A 171 -15.69 -23.46 14.06
C SER A 171 -15.80 -23.86 12.58
N ALA A 172 -16.96 -23.64 11.95
CA ALA A 172 -17.15 -23.90 10.51
C ALA A 172 -16.22 -23.02 9.65
N ILE A 173 -16.11 -21.72 9.95
CA ILE A 173 -15.20 -20.80 9.26
C ILE A 173 -13.74 -21.25 9.41
N LYS A 174 -13.32 -21.70 10.59
CA LYS A 174 -11.97 -22.26 10.81
C LYS A 174 -11.72 -23.50 9.95
N LYS A 175 -12.68 -24.42 9.87
CA LYS A 175 -12.59 -25.61 8.99
C LYS A 175 -12.46 -25.21 7.51
N CYS A 176 -13.31 -24.30 7.03
CA CYS A 176 -13.24 -23.79 5.65
C CYS A 176 -11.90 -23.10 5.36
N THR A 177 -11.39 -22.29 6.30
CA THR A 177 -10.12 -21.57 6.16
C THR A 177 -8.95 -22.53 6.08
N LEU A 178 -8.88 -23.54 6.94
CA LEU A 178 -7.87 -24.60 6.88
C LEU A 178 -7.90 -25.33 5.54
N HIS A 179 -9.11 -25.58 5.01
CA HIS A 179 -9.27 -26.24 3.73
C HIS A 179 -8.84 -25.36 2.54
N VAL A 180 -9.16 -24.06 2.55
CA VAL A 180 -8.67 -23.09 1.54
C VAL A 180 -7.14 -22.97 1.59
N ILE A 181 -6.55 -23.01 2.78
CA ILE A 181 -5.09 -23.04 2.96
C ILE A 181 -4.50 -24.33 2.36
N CYS A 182 -5.14 -25.49 2.55
CA CYS A 182 -4.72 -26.74 1.91
C CYS A 182 -4.81 -26.65 0.38
N LEU A 183 -5.90 -26.13 -0.18
CA LEU A 183 -6.06 -25.93 -1.62
C LEU A 183 -5.03 -24.95 -2.21
N THR A 184 -4.71 -23.87 -1.51
CA THR A 184 -3.70 -22.91 -1.96
C THR A 184 -2.29 -23.51 -1.88
N LYS A 185 -1.96 -24.27 -0.83
CA LYS A 185 -0.73 -25.07 -0.78
C LYS A 185 -0.67 -26.09 -1.93
N PHE A 186 -1.79 -26.75 -2.24
CA PHE A 186 -1.86 -27.72 -3.33
C PHE A 186 -1.66 -27.07 -4.70
N ARG A 187 -2.25 -25.88 -4.94
CA ARG A 187 -2.00 -25.09 -6.16
C ARG A 187 -0.56 -24.60 -6.27
N VAL A 188 0.06 -24.19 -5.15
CA VAL A 188 1.49 -23.82 -5.12
C VAL A 188 2.36 -25.03 -5.46
N ILE A 189 2.03 -26.22 -4.95
CA ILE A 189 2.72 -27.46 -5.30
C ILE A 189 2.55 -27.78 -6.80
N GLN A 190 1.33 -27.68 -7.34
CA GLN A 190 1.01 -27.88 -8.77
C GLN A 190 1.78 -26.92 -9.71
N PHE A 191 2.00 -25.67 -9.28
CA PHE A 191 2.84 -24.71 -10.00
C PHE A 191 4.33 -25.03 -9.89
N SER A 192 4.79 -25.53 -8.74
CA SER A 192 6.20 -25.85 -8.51
C SER A 192 6.68 -27.14 -9.19
N THR A 193 5.80 -28.11 -9.44
CA THR A 193 6.17 -29.38 -10.09
C THR A 193 6.11 -29.35 -11.63
N ASN A 194 5.42 -28.37 -12.23
CA ASN A 194 5.33 -28.21 -13.69
C ASN A 194 6.23 -27.11 -14.27
N GLN A 195 6.94 -26.34 -13.43
CA GLN A 195 8.00 -25.46 -13.90
C GLN A 195 9.33 -26.21 -13.93
N GLU A 196 9.82 -26.50 -15.14
CA GLU A 196 11.27 -26.40 -15.40
C GLU A 196 11.77 -25.17 -14.64
N LYS A 197 12.85 -25.30 -13.84
CA LYS A 197 13.43 -24.27 -12.96
C LYS A 197 13.53 -22.89 -13.65
N ARG A 198 12.44 -22.15 -13.74
CA ARG A 198 12.37 -20.80 -14.30
C ARG A 198 12.56 -19.86 -13.13
N GLU A 199 13.45 -18.88 -13.31
CA GLU A 199 13.65 -17.83 -12.32
C GLU A 199 12.30 -17.19 -11.99
N THR A 200 11.85 -17.28 -10.74
CA THR A 200 10.68 -16.52 -10.28
C THR A 200 11.08 -15.06 -10.18
N ILE A 201 10.53 -14.22 -11.05
CA ILE A 201 10.75 -12.77 -11.04
C ILE A 201 9.58 -12.11 -10.32
N VAL A 202 9.84 -11.51 -9.16
CA VAL A 202 8.86 -10.68 -8.44
C VAL A 202 9.25 -9.22 -8.62
N GLN A 203 8.42 -8.46 -9.34
CA GLN A 203 8.58 -7.01 -9.46
C GLN A 203 8.05 -6.33 -8.19
N MET A 204 8.87 -5.47 -7.61
CA MET A 204 8.61 -4.79 -6.34
C MET A 204 8.76 -3.27 -6.53
N LYS A 205 7.98 -2.51 -5.75
CA LYS A 205 8.20 -1.07 -5.57
C LYS A 205 9.09 -0.84 -4.36
N GLY A 206 10.03 0.07 -4.48
CA GLY A 206 10.92 0.49 -3.41
C GLY A 206 11.35 1.95 -3.56
N PHE A 207 12.32 2.36 -2.76
CA PHE A 207 12.83 3.72 -2.73
C PHE A 207 14.30 3.73 -3.13
N SER A 208 14.64 4.53 -4.15
CA SER A 208 16.02 4.80 -4.54
C SER A 208 16.43 6.21 -4.18
N LYS A 209 17.68 6.37 -3.76
CA LYS A 209 18.29 7.69 -3.58
C LYS A 209 18.45 8.37 -4.95
N PHE A 210 17.81 9.52 -5.13
CA PHE A 210 18.06 10.42 -6.24
C PHE A 210 18.41 11.80 -5.70
N LYS A 211 19.69 12.15 -5.72
CA LYS A 211 20.26 13.29 -4.98
C LYS A 211 19.97 13.12 -3.47
N ASN A 212 19.31 14.07 -2.83
CA ASN A 212 19.05 14.06 -1.38
C ASN A 212 17.59 13.68 -1.07
N LYS A 213 16.94 12.92 -1.97
CA LYS A 213 15.56 12.48 -1.81
C LYS A 213 15.42 11.02 -2.21
N PHE A 214 14.57 10.31 -1.50
CA PHE A 214 14.06 9.04 -1.98
C PHE A 214 13.01 9.28 -3.06
N LYS A 215 13.11 8.50 -4.14
CA LYS A 215 12.08 8.40 -5.17
C LYS A 215 11.61 6.97 -5.23
N LEU A 216 10.29 6.82 -5.35
CA LEU A 216 9.69 5.53 -5.67
C LEU A 216 10.31 5.00 -6.97
N THR A 217 10.72 3.74 -6.97
CA THR A 217 11.36 3.05 -8.07
C THR A 217 10.95 1.59 -8.08
N ASP A 218 11.08 0.96 -9.25
CA ASP A 218 10.85 -0.47 -9.38
C ASP A 218 12.19 -1.23 -9.31
N PHE A 219 12.17 -2.40 -8.69
CA PHE A 219 13.27 -3.36 -8.69
C PHE A 219 12.70 -4.78 -8.72
N ASN A 220 13.52 -5.73 -9.14
CA ASN A 220 13.12 -7.13 -9.25
C ASN A 220 13.84 -7.96 -8.19
N ILE A 221 13.14 -8.93 -7.62
CA ILE A 221 13.71 -9.99 -6.80
C ILE A 221 13.61 -11.28 -7.61
N THR A 222 14.74 -11.94 -7.83
CA THR A 222 14.80 -13.21 -8.58
C THR A 222 15.48 -14.27 -7.75
N THR A 223 14.96 -15.50 -7.73
CA THR A 223 15.64 -16.63 -7.10
C THR A 223 16.38 -17.44 -8.16
N ASN A 224 17.69 -17.64 -7.98
CA ASN A 224 18.49 -18.42 -8.93
C ASN A 224 18.35 -19.94 -8.70
N LEU A 225 19.00 -20.74 -9.54
CA LEU A 225 18.97 -22.22 -9.46
C LEU A 225 19.55 -22.79 -8.16
N ASN A 226 20.38 -22.01 -7.45
CA ASN A 226 20.96 -22.38 -6.16
C ASN A 226 20.05 -22.00 -4.98
N GLY A 227 18.90 -21.37 -5.24
CA GLY A 227 18.03 -20.82 -4.22
C GLY A 227 18.48 -19.46 -3.67
N ASP A 228 19.50 -18.81 -4.24
CA ASP A 228 19.91 -17.48 -3.80
C ASP A 228 18.88 -16.44 -4.25
N LYS A 229 18.54 -15.52 -3.34
CA LYS A 229 17.72 -14.34 -3.62
C LYS A 229 18.60 -13.24 -4.20
N ILE A 230 18.27 -12.79 -5.41
CA ILE A 230 19.03 -11.75 -6.14
C ILE A 230 18.13 -10.53 -6.33
N TYR A 231 18.60 -9.38 -5.85
CA TYR A 231 17.93 -8.10 -6.02
C TYR A 231 18.54 -7.38 -7.23
N LYS A 232 17.71 -7.00 -8.22
CA LYS A 232 18.15 -6.37 -9.48
C LYS A 232 17.39 -5.06 -9.73
N GLN A 233 18.09 -4.01 -10.18
CA GLN A 233 17.47 -2.78 -10.69
C GLN A 233 18.08 -2.44 -12.05
N LYS A 234 17.27 -2.29 -13.10
CA LYS A 234 17.74 -2.04 -14.47
C LYS A 234 18.87 -3.01 -14.89
N GLN A 235 18.69 -4.30 -14.62
CA GLN A 235 19.66 -5.39 -14.84
C GLN A 235 20.91 -5.37 -13.95
N GLN A 236 21.21 -4.29 -13.22
CA GLN A 236 22.30 -4.27 -12.24
C GLN A 236 21.92 -5.08 -11.01
N ILE A 237 22.76 -6.05 -10.63
CA ILE A 237 22.64 -6.80 -9.37
C ILE A 237 23.01 -5.86 -8.23
N LEU A 238 22.07 -5.64 -7.31
CA LEU A 238 22.27 -4.81 -6.12
C LEU A 238 22.77 -5.64 -4.93
N ARG A 239 22.27 -6.87 -4.79
CA ARG A 239 22.56 -7.77 -3.68
C ARG A 239 22.27 -9.21 -4.07
N ARG A 240 23.06 -10.14 -3.52
CA ARG A 240 22.81 -11.58 -3.56
C ARG A 240 22.77 -12.10 -2.13
N GLU A 241 21.69 -12.77 -1.75
CA GLU A 241 21.52 -13.40 -0.44
C GLU A 241 21.37 -14.90 -0.62
N LYS A 242 22.23 -15.67 0.05
CA LYS A 242 22.10 -17.12 0.09
C LYS A 242 20.95 -17.47 1.02
N ILE A 243 19.89 -18.12 0.51
CA ILE A 243 18.81 -18.61 1.36
C ILE A 243 19.32 -19.87 2.06
N ILE A 244 19.45 -19.81 3.38
CA ILE A 244 19.79 -20.98 4.18
C ILE A 244 18.50 -21.78 4.41
N SER A 245 18.49 -23.08 4.07
CA SER A 245 17.32 -23.94 4.25
C SER A 245 16.83 -23.90 5.69
N GLY A 246 15.58 -23.51 5.91
CA GLY A 246 14.98 -23.35 7.23
C GLY A 246 14.95 -21.91 7.77
N GLN A 247 15.53 -20.92 7.08
CA GLN A 247 15.39 -19.52 7.45
C GLN A 247 13.93 -19.06 7.29
N LYS A 248 13.26 -18.77 8.40
CA LYS A 248 11.86 -18.28 8.41
C LYS A 248 11.72 -16.76 8.35
N ASP A 249 12.79 -16.03 8.70
CA ASP A 249 12.76 -14.57 8.75
C ASP A 249 13.11 -13.95 7.40
N GLU A 250 12.09 -13.61 6.61
CA GLU A 250 12.25 -12.76 5.44
C GLU A 250 12.29 -11.29 5.86
N THR A 251 13.49 -10.72 5.94
CA THR A 251 13.62 -9.27 6.05
C THR A 251 13.23 -8.65 4.70
N LYS A 252 12.12 -7.92 4.67
CA LYS A 252 11.67 -7.21 3.48
C LYS A 252 12.41 -5.86 3.42
N PHE A 253 13.21 -5.68 2.37
CA PHE A 253 13.82 -4.39 2.07
C PHE A 253 13.04 -3.70 0.95
N ASP A 254 12.61 -2.48 1.21
CA ASP A 254 12.03 -1.56 0.23
C ASP A 254 12.98 -0.40 -0.11
N ASN A 255 13.95 -0.08 0.75
CA ASN A 255 15.00 0.90 0.48
C ASN A 255 16.21 0.25 -0.23
N LEU A 256 16.49 0.69 -1.47
CA LEU A 256 17.57 0.13 -2.29
C LEU A 256 18.97 0.42 -1.72
N GLU A 257 19.15 1.47 -0.91
CA GLU A 257 20.42 1.72 -0.24
C GLU A 257 20.67 0.69 0.86
N GLN A 258 19.63 0.27 1.59
CA GLN A 258 19.73 -0.84 2.54
C GLN A 258 20.03 -2.15 1.82
N ILE A 259 19.38 -2.42 0.69
CA ILE A 259 19.68 -3.61 -0.13
C ILE A 259 21.17 -3.67 -0.47
N LYS A 260 21.77 -2.57 -0.92
CA LYS A 260 23.18 -2.52 -1.35
C LYS A 260 24.18 -2.60 -0.19
N HIS A 261 23.88 -1.97 0.95
CA HIS A 261 24.91 -1.63 1.93
C HIS A 261 24.71 -2.23 3.32
N LEU A 262 23.51 -2.72 3.64
CA LEU A 262 23.19 -3.25 4.96
C LEU A 262 23.48 -4.75 5.03
N ASP A 263 24.40 -5.16 5.88
CA ASP A 263 24.73 -6.56 6.12
C ASP A 263 24.38 -6.96 7.57
N PHE A 264 24.06 -8.23 7.77
CA PHE A 264 23.66 -8.80 9.05
C PHE A 264 24.56 -9.98 9.37
N LYS A 265 25.27 -9.92 10.50
CA LYS A 265 26.14 -11.03 10.93
C LYS A 265 25.71 -11.54 12.30
N GLY A 266 25.54 -12.84 12.40
CA GLY A 266 25.18 -13.54 13.64
C GLY A 266 25.18 -15.04 13.44
N GLN A 267 24.65 -15.76 14.42
CA GLN A 267 24.55 -17.21 14.38
C GLN A 267 23.09 -17.64 14.17
N TYR A 268 22.91 -18.71 13.41
CA TYR A 268 21.64 -19.41 13.29
C TYR A 268 21.65 -20.65 14.18
N GLY A 269 20.52 -20.93 14.83
CA GLY A 269 20.29 -22.17 15.55
C GLY A 269 20.00 -23.33 14.61
N ILE A 270 19.94 -24.55 15.16
CA ILE A 270 19.63 -25.78 14.42
C ILE A 270 18.26 -25.74 13.71
N ASN A 271 17.36 -24.89 14.19
CA ASN A 271 16.01 -24.69 13.66
C ASN A 271 15.93 -23.56 12.61
N GLY A 272 17.07 -22.98 12.21
CA GLY A 272 17.13 -21.87 11.25
C GLY A 272 16.75 -20.51 11.82
N PHE A 273 16.48 -20.40 13.12
CA PHE A 273 16.23 -19.11 13.78
C PHE A 273 17.53 -18.37 14.09
N LYS A 274 17.46 -17.04 14.11
CA LYS A 274 18.52 -16.19 14.62
C LYS A 274 18.70 -16.44 16.12
N ILE A 275 19.92 -16.70 16.58
CA ILE A 275 20.21 -16.89 18.01
C ILE A 275 21.39 -16.02 18.43
N LYS A 276 21.50 -15.75 19.75
CA LYS A 276 22.59 -14.99 20.36
C LYS A 276 22.78 -13.61 19.71
N LEU A 277 23.99 -13.08 19.74
CA LEU A 277 24.33 -11.74 19.26
C LEU A 277 24.27 -11.65 17.73
N TRP A 278 23.56 -10.64 17.26
CA TRP A 278 23.47 -10.22 15.86
C TRP A 278 23.92 -8.77 15.73
N ASN A 279 24.73 -8.49 14.71
CA ASN A 279 25.28 -7.18 14.45
C ASN A 279 24.84 -6.69 13.06
N TYR A 280 24.49 -5.41 12.98
CA TYR A 280 24.17 -4.71 11.74
C TYR A 280 25.40 -3.96 11.25
N PHE A 281 25.73 -4.13 9.97
CA PHE A 281 26.85 -3.46 9.32
C PHE A 281 26.34 -2.61 8.16
N TRP A 282 26.71 -1.33 8.15
CA TRP A 282 26.45 -0.43 7.03
C TRP A 282 27.77 -0.11 6.34
N LYS A 283 27.90 -0.50 5.05
CA LYS A 283 29.15 -0.32 4.29
C LYS A 283 30.38 -0.89 5.04
N GLY A 284 30.20 -2.04 5.67
CA GLY A 284 31.25 -2.73 6.44
C GLY A 284 31.48 -2.20 7.87
N LYS A 285 30.87 -1.08 8.28
CA LYS A 285 30.98 -0.54 9.64
C LYS A 285 29.82 -1.03 10.51
N LYS A 286 30.11 -1.52 11.72
CA LYS A 286 29.07 -1.89 12.70
C LYS A 286 28.26 -0.64 13.11
N VAL A 287 26.95 -0.71 12.94
CA VAL A 287 26.01 0.40 13.22
C VAL A 287 24.92 0.03 14.22
N GLY A 288 24.72 -1.25 14.53
CA GLY A 288 23.68 -1.68 15.45
C GLY A 288 23.73 -3.18 15.72
N GLY A 289 22.67 -3.69 16.35
CA GLY A 289 22.54 -5.09 16.71
C GLY A 289 21.91 -5.33 18.08
N GLY A 290 21.85 -6.59 18.47
CA GLY A 290 21.33 -7.05 19.76
C GLY A 290 21.26 -8.56 19.81
N SER A 291 20.56 -9.12 20.79
CA SER A 291 20.54 -10.56 21.02
C SER A 291 19.18 -11.19 20.74
N TYR A 292 19.19 -12.39 20.16
CA TYR A 292 18.04 -13.27 20.04
C TYR A 292 18.13 -14.42 21.05
N ASN A 293 16.98 -14.85 21.56
CA ASN A 293 16.88 -16.08 22.36
C ASN A 293 16.88 -17.33 21.45
N LEU A 294 16.78 -18.52 22.04
CA LEU A 294 16.81 -19.80 21.32
C LEU A 294 15.61 -20.03 20.37
N PHE A 295 14.56 -19.21 20.50
CA PHE A 295 13.35 -19.26 19.70
C PHE A 295 13.33 -18.22 18.58
N GLY A 296 14.42 -17.50 18.32
CA GLY A 296 14.43 -16.46 17.29
C GLY A 296 13.77 -15.15 17.70
N LYS A 297 13.46 -14.95 18.99
CA LYS A 297 12.88 -13.69 19.47
C LYS A 297 13.96 -12.74 19.97
N LYS A 298 13.89 -11.46 19.58
CA LYS A 298 14.72 -10.38 20.11
C LYS A 298 14.52 -10.27 21.62
N VAL A 299 15.62 -10.18 22.36
CA VAL A 299 15.66 -10.02 23.81
C VAL A 299 16.78 -9.07 24.24
N GLY A 300 16.62 -8.43 25.39
CA GLY A 300 17.64 -7.58 25.99
C GLY A 300 17.82 -6.25 25.27
N LYS A 301 19.01 -5.66 25.38
CA LYS A 301 19.34 -4.36 24.78
C LYS A 301 19.54 -4.48 23.27
N TRP A 302 18.97 -3.56 22.51
CA TRP A 302 19.07 -3.47 21.06
C TRP A 302 19.43 -2.06 20.59
N SER A 303 20.14 -2.01 19.48
CA SER A 303 20.41 -0.82 18.67
C SER A 303 19.89 -1.09 17.26
N ASP A 304 18.64 -0.74 17.01
CA ASP A 304 17.95 -0.93 15.72
C ASP A 304 18.22 0.22 14.75
N LEU A 305 18.18 -0.06 13.45
CA LEU A 305 18.21 0.99 12.44
C LEU A 305 16.80 1.55 12.27
N CYS A 306 16.67 2.88 12.23
CA CYS A 306 15.38 3.49 11.93
C CYS A 306 14.84 3.03 10.57
N GLU A 307 13.53 3.17 10.36
CA GLU A 307 12.93 2.93 9.05
C GLU A 307 13.62 3.77 7.96
N ASN A 308 13.86 3.18 6.80
CA ASN A 308 14.55 3.83 5.67
C ASN A 308 15.94 4.39 6.01
N TYR A 309 16.72 3.69 6.83
CA TYR A 309 18.10 4.07 7.16
C TYR A 309 19.00 4.25 5.92
N TRP A 310 19.80 5.33 5.91
CA TRP A 310 20.80 5.66 4.88
C TRP A 310 21.78 6.72 5.43
N ASP A 311 22.84 7.04 4.68
CA ASP A 311 23.95 7.90 5.16
C ASP A 311 23.51 9.25 5.77
N GLU A 312 22.51 9.93 5.20
CA GLU A 312 22.08 11.26 5.68
C GLU A 312 21.03 11.20 6.80
N LYS A 313 20.31 10.07 6.94
CA LYS A 313 19.40 9.85 8.08
C LYS A 313 20.18 9.34 9.28
N ASN A 314 20.97 8.27 9.13
CA ASN A 314 21.88 7.72 10.15
C ASN A 314 21.30 7.74 11.58
N ILE A 315 20.04 7.29 11.75
CA ILE A 315 19.39 7.21 13.06
C ILE A 315 19.36 5.77 13.54
N ILE A 316 19.75 5.59 14.79
CA ILE A 316 19.67 4.34 15.52
C ILE A 316 18.61 4.49 16.61
N GLU A 317 17.78 3.48 16.78
CA GLU A 317 16.80 3.38 17.86
C GLU A 317 17.37 2.42 18.91
N GLU A 318 17.59 2.90 20.14
CA GLU A 318 18.12 2.07 21.21
C GLU A 318 17.09 1.86 22.32
N GLY A 319 16.93 0.62 22.77
CA GLY A 319 16.07 0.28 23.89
C GLY A 319 16.16 -1.20 24.22
N TYR A 320 15.12 -1.72 24.88
CA TYR A 320 15.04 -3.12 25.28
C TYR A 320 13.92 -3.86 24.55
N TYR A 321 14.19 -5.11 24.25
CA TYR A 321 13.21 -6.07 23.77
C TYR A 321 12.92 -7.14 24.83
N LYS A 322 11.65 -7.53 24.92
CA LYS A 322 11.15 -8.72 25.60
C LYS A 322 10.34 -9.51 24.59
N GLU A 323 10.90 -10.62 24.12
CA GLU A 323 10.22 -11.53 23.20
C GLU A 323 9.69 -10.88 21.90
N ASN A 324 10.54 -10.15 21.18
CA ASN A 324 10.19 -9.33 19.99
C ASN A 324 9.37 -8.06 20.27
N ASN A 325 8.91 -7.83 21.50
CA ASN A 325 8.19 -6.61 21.85
C ASN A 325 9.12 -5.59 22.51
N ARG A 326 8.98 -4.33 22.10
CA ARG A 326 9.75 -3.22 22.66
C ARG A 326 9.23 -2.92 24.07
N VAL A 327 10.12 -2.74 25.02
CA VAL A 327 9.77 -2.44 26.42
C VAL A 327 10.61 -1.29 26.96
N GLY A 328 10.04 -0.55 27.90
CA GLY A 328 10.71 0.52 28.63
C GLY A 328 11.16 1.68 27.73
N ASN A 329 12.24 2.35 28.11
CA ASN A 329 12.72 3.56 27.44
C ASN A 329 13.40 3.22 26.11
N TRP A 330 12.99 3.93 25.07
CA TRP A 330 13.56 3.88 23.73
C TRP A 330 14.03 5.26 23.32
N THR A 331 15.24 5.35 22.77
CA THR A 331 15.88 6.61 22.40
C THR A 331 16.26 6.62 20.93
N PHE A 332 16.07 7.75 20.27
CA PHE A 332 16.59 7.99 18.93
C PHE A 332 17.97 8.63 19.03
N LYS A 333 18.97 8.02 18.41
CA LYS A 333 20.33 8.54 18.33
C LYS A 333 20.70 8.92 16.91
N TRP A 334 21.21 10.13 16.75
CA TRP A 334 21.80 10.62 15.51
C TRP A 334 23.22 11.11 15.81
N ASN A 335 24.22 10.54 15.12
CA ASN A 335 25.64 10.79 15.41
C ASN A 335 25.99 10.62 16.91
N ASN A 336 25.51 9.53 17.51
CA ASN A 336 25.66 9.19 18.93
C ASN A 336 25.01 10.16 19.93
N ARG A 337 24.28 11.18 19.47
CA ARG A 337 23.53 12.10 20.34
C ARG A 337 22.08 11.67 20.39
N GLN A 338 21.51 11.63 21.60
CA GLN A 338 20.07 11.42 21.77
C GLN A 338 19.32 12.64 21.23
N ILE A 339 18.37 12.40 20.33
CA ILE A 339 17.57 13.44 19.68
C ILE A 339 16.06 13.28 19.90
N GLY A 340 15.61 12.18 20.51
CA GLY A 340 14.21 11.91 20.78
C GLY A 340 14.01 10.52 21.38
N GLY A 341 12.78 10.01 21.31
CA GLY A 341 12.40 8.73 21.90
C GLY A 341 11.15 8.83 22.77
N GLY A 342 10.89 7.78 23.54
CA GLY A 342 9.78 7.70 24.49
C GLY A 342 9.76 6.36 25.22
N GLN A 343 8.62 6.00 25.79
CA GLN A 343 8.48 4.79 26.61
C GLN A 343 7.47 3.82 26.02
N TYR A 344 7.82 2.53 26.01
CA TYR A 344 6.88 1.42 25.83
C TYR A 344 6.48 0.84 27.18
N ASP A 345 5.33 0.18 27.23
CA ASP A 345 4.88 -0.59 28.39
C ASP A 345 5.94 -1.62 28.85
N GLN A 346 5.87 -1.99 30.12
CA GLN A 346 6.76 -2.99 30.72
C GLN A 346 6.19 -4.42 30.62
N ASN A 347 4.91 -4.55 30.25
CA ASN A 347 4.22 -5.84 30.17
C ASN A 347 4.79 -6.68 29.02
N GLY A 348 5.33 -6.01 28.00
CA GLY A 348 5.88 -6.64 26.80
C GLY A 348 4.86 -6.75 25.69
N GLU A 349 3.90 -5.82 25.61
CA GLU A 349 2.95 -5.76 24.49
C GLU A 349 3.47 -4.88 23.34
N GLY A 350 4.52 -4.08 23.58
CA GLY A 350 5.06 -3.18 22.58
C GLY A 350 4.21 -1.92 22.41
N THR A 351 3.51 -1.52 23.47
CA THR A 351 2.58 -0.40 23.50
C THR A 351 3.26 0.87 23.95
N LYS A 352 3.30 1.88 23.09
CA LYS A 352 3.77 3.23 23.41
C LYS A 352 2.88 3.86 24.47
N ILE A 353 3.52 4.46 25.47
CA ILE A 353 2.89 5.17 26.59
C ILE A 353 3.67 6.44 26.93
N GLY A 354 3.00 7.40 27.55
CA GLY A 354 3.59 8.62 28.08
C GLY A 354 4.12 9.56 26.99
N ASN A 355 5.09 10.40 27.36
CA ASN A 355 5.64 11.42 26.47
C ASN A 355 6.56 10.81 25.40
N TRP A 356 6.37 11.22 24.15
CA TRP A 356 7.15 10.81 22.99
C TRP A 356 7.60 12.02 22.18
N MET A 357 8.83 11.92 21.67
CA MET A 357 9.39 12.81 20.65
C MET A 357 9.72 11.99 19.40
N GLU A 358 8.79 11.98 18.45
CA GLU A 358 8.83 11.21 17.22
C GLU A 358 9.56 11.91 16.10
N LEU A 359 10.17 11.13 15.20
CA LEU A 359 10.82 11.64 14.01
C LEU A 359 9.77 11.82 12.91
N SER A 360 9.71 13.00 12.30
CA SER A 360 8.88 13.20 11.11
C SER A 360 9.31 12.26 9.97
N HIS A 361 8.37 11.85 9.12
CA HIS A 361 8.64 10.99 7.95
C HIS A 361 9.75 11.55 7.03
N ASN A 362 9.90 12.86 6.97
CA ASN A 362 10.91 13.56 6.16
C ASN A 362 12.22 13.84 6.90
N PHE A 363 12.40 13.31 8.12
CA PHE A 363 13.58 13.59 8.93
C PHE A 363 14.89 13.23 8.21
N ASN A 364 15.84 14.16 8.17
CA ASN A 364 17.23 13.94 7.76
C ASN A 364 18.14 15.02 8.37
N CYS A 365 19.45 14.92 8.12
CA CYS A 365 20.43 15.87 8.69
C CYS A 365 20.14 17.37 8.44
N ARG A 366 19.44 17.71 7.36
CA ARG A 366 19.04 19.08 6.99
C ARG A 366 17.59 19.42 7.38
N HIS A 367 16.81 18.44 7.80
CA HIS A 367 15.37 18.56 8.07
C HIS A 367 15.06 17.84 9.38
N GLN A 368 15.32 18.53 10.49
CA GLN A 368 15.18 17.96 11.82
C GLN A 368 13.82 18.38 12.41
N VAL A 369 12.77 17.71 11.93
CA VAL A 369 11.38 17.90 12.38
C VAL A 369 10.95 16.75 13.29
N PHE A 370 10.35 17.09 14.42
CA PHE A 370 9.88 16.15 15.42
C PHE A 370 8.44 16.43 15.81
N ASP A 371 7.68 15.39 16.10
CA ASP A 371 6.34 15.47 16.68
C ASP A 371 6.44 15.09 18.16
N ASN A 372 5.99 15.96 19.05
CA ASN A 372 6.16 15.79 20.49
C ASN A 372 4.81 15.85 21.22
N GLY A 373 4.44 14.78 21.90
CA GLY A 373 3.18 14.71 22.65
C GLY A 373 3.07 13.43 23.45
N GLU A 374 1.86 13.08 23.84
CA GLU A 374 1.60 11.92 24.71
C GLU A 374 0.94 10.77 23.94
N TYR A 375 1.36 9.55 24.28
CA TYR A 375 0.73 8.31 23.89
C TYR A 375 -0.02 7.69 25.08
N LEU A 376 -1.23 7.20 24.82
CA LEU A 376 -1.98 6.32 25.71
C LEU A 376 -2.36 5.07 24.91
N ASN A 377 -1.83 3.91 25.31
CA ASN A 377 -2.10 2.63 24.66
C ASN A 377 -1.88 2.62 23.14
N ASN A 378 -0.69 3.04 22.69
CA ASN A 378 -0.35 3.20 21.26
C ASN A 378 -1.18 4.27 20.52
N LYS A 379 -2.00 5.07 21.21
CA LYS A 379 -2.80 6.16 20.63
C LYS A 379 -2.27 7.52 21.02
N LYS A 380 -2.08 8.41 20.06
CA LYS A 380 -1.79 9.84 20.30
C LYS A 380 -2.99 10.48 21.00
N VAL A 381 -2.74 11.11 22.15
CA VAL A 381 -3.76 11.82 22.94
C VAL A 381 -3.28 13.22 23.27
N GLY A 382 -4.23 14.10 23.62
CA GLY A 382 -3.93 15.45 24.10
C GLY A 382 -3.14 16.30 23.11
N LYS A 383 -2.33 17.22 23.63
CA LYS A 383 -1.60 18.19 22.82
C LYS A 383 -0.33 17.59 22.20
N TRP A 384 -0.14 17.83 20.91
CA TRP A 384 1.03 17.45 20.15
C TRP A 384 1.66 18.67 19.48
N ASP A 385 2.92 18.97 19.79
CA ASP A 385 3.69 20.06 19.21
C ASP A 385 4.62 19.54 18.10
N ILE A 386 4.66 20.22 16.97
CA ILE A 386 5.65 19.96 15.91
C ILE A 386 6.84 20.90 16.12
N LYS A 387 8.02 20.33 16.38
CA LYS A 387 9.26 21.05 16.66
C LYS A 387 10.21 20.96 15.48
N TYR A 388 10.85 22.08 15.12
CA TYR A 388 11.88 22.13 14.09
C TYR A 388 13.18 22.66 14.68
N LYS A 389 14.29 21.97 14.39
CA LYS A 389 15.62 22.44 14.73
C LYS A 389 16.21 23.22 13.56
N ASN A 390 16.38 24.53 13.75
CA ASN A 390 17.09 25.38 12.80
C ASN A 390 18.60 25.03 12.87
N PRO A 391 19.26 24.70 11.74
CA PRO A 391 20.70 24.43 11.72
C PRO A 391 21.56 25.58 12.27
N VAL A 392 21.10 26.82 12.09
CA VAL A 392 21.84 28.02 12.52
C VAL A 392 21.70 28.26 14.02
N GLU A 393 20.48 28.12 14.56
CA GLU A 393 20.20 28.49 15.96
C GLU A 393 20.42 27.33 16.95
N ASN A 394 20.51 26.09 16.47
CA ASN A 394 20.76 24.88 17.27
C ASN A 394 19.75 24.58 18.41
N TYR A 395 18.62 25.28 18.49
CA TYR A 395 17.50 24.97 19.41
C TYR A 395 16.24 24.52 18.66
N PHE A 396 15.34 23.83 19.37
CA PHE A 396 14.05 23.39 18.85
C PHE A 396 12.99 24.49 18.99
N LYS A 397 12.37 24.87 17.88
CA LYS A 397 11.26 25.83 17.88
C LYS A 397 9.94 25.10 17.58
N PRO A 398 8.86 25.33 18.37
CA PRO A 398 7.53 24.87 17.98
C PRO A 398 7.10 25.64 16.73
N ILE A 399 6.75 24.90 15.67
CA ILE A 399 6.33 25.43 14.37
C ILE A 399 4.95 24.94 13.94
N GLY A 400 4.38 23.99 14.68
CA GLY A 400 3.02 23.53 14.45
C GLY A 400 2.54 22.59 15.53
N GLY A 401 1.50 21.80 15.21
CA GLY A 401 0.86 20.91 16.16
C GLY A 401 -0.63 21.16 16.33
N GLY A 402 -1.25 20.43 17.24
CA GLY A 402 -2.66 20.54 17.58
C GLY A 402 -3.01 19.60 18.72
N SER A 403 -4.28 19.18 18.82
CA SER A 403 -4.71 18.23 19.85
C SER A 403 -5.43 17.03 19.24
N TYR A 404 -5.21 15.87 19.84
CA TYR A 404 -6.00 14.67 19.64
C TYR A 404 -7.04 14.55 20.75
N ASP A 405 -8.16 13.90 20.44
CA ASP A 405 -9.11 13.49 21.46
C ASP A 405 -8.46 12.49 22.43
N ASN A 406 -9.03 12.37 23.63
CA ASN A 406 -8.61 11.34 24.59
C ASN A 406 -9.27 9.98 24.30
N GLY A 407 -9.78 9.80 23.08
CA GLY A 407 -10.47 8.60 22.63
C GLY A 407 -9.50 7.54 22.10
N ILE A 408 -10.06 6.41 21.68
CA ILE A 408 -9.29 5.23 21.20
C ILE A 408 -8.78 5.44 19.75
N ASN A 409 -9.23 6.49 19.06
CA ASN A 409 -9.14 6.60 17.60
C ASN A 409 -8.13 7.65 17.08
N GLU A 410 -7.30 8.27 17.93
CA GLU A 410 -6.36 9.34 17.53
C GLU A 410 -7.04 10.44 16.70
N ILE A 411 -8.20 10.92 17.14
CA ILE A 411 -9.00 11.84 16.35
C ILE A 411 -8.48 13.26 16.57
N LYS A 412 -7.98 13.89 15.50
CA LYS A 412 -7.59 15.31 15.55
C LYS A 412 -8.80 16.19 15.88
N ILE A 413 -8.61 17.10 16.83
CA ILE A 413 -9.61 18.07 17.27
C ILE A 413 -8.99 19.46 17.46
N GLY A 414 -9.83 20.49 17.36
CA GLY A 414 -9.43 21.87 17.65
C GLY A 414 -8.52 22.48 16.60
N ASN A 415 -7.79 23.53 16.99
CA ASN A 415 -6.90 24.24 16.08
C ASN A 415 -5.64 23.42 15.80
N TRP A 416 -5.29 23.31 14.52
CA TRP A 416 -4.09 22.61 14.06
C TRP A 416 -3.24 23.50 13.16
N ILE A 417 -1.94 23.24 13.22
CA ILE A 417 -0.92 23.77 12.33
C ILE A 417 -0.18 22.58 11.72
N GLU A 418 -0.45 22.29 10.45
CA GLU A 418 0.18 21.20 9.71
C GLU A 418 1.35 21.69 8.87
N LEU A 419 2.40 20.89 8.74
CA LEU A 419 3.51 21.20 7.84
C LEU A 419 3.23 20.68 6.43
N SER A 420 3.72 21.40 5.42
CA SER A 420 3.73 20.89 4.05
C SER A 420 4.57 19.60 3.93
N PRO A 421 4.17 18.63 3.07
CA PRO A 421 5.00 17.46 2.75
C PRO A 421 6.37 17.78 2.16
N HIS A 422 6.61 19.04 1.79
CA HIS A 422 7.90 19.51 1.30
C HIS A 422 8.62 20.45 2.26
N PHE A 423 8.13 20.60 3.50
CA PHE A 423 8.67 21.51 4.52
C PHE A 423 10.19 21.34 4.67
N LYS A 424 10.93 22.43 4.47
CA LYS A 424 12.39 22.50 4.53
C LYS A 424 12.86 23.91 4.85
N GLU A 425 14.14 24.06 5.14
CA GLU A 425 14.76 25.34 5.47
C GLU A 425 14.35 26.48 4.52
N ASN A 426 14.43 26.25 3.20
CA ASN A 426 14.10 27.25 2.18
C ASN A 426 12.64 27.17 1.66
N PHE A 427 11.80 26.37 2.32
CA PHE A 427 10.40 26.19 1.97
C PHE A 427 9.60 25.81 3.21
N GLN A 428 9.26 26.82 4.01
CA GLN A 428 8.51 26.65 5.25
C GLN A 428 7.06 27.04 5.00
N ILE A 429 6.25 26.06 4.57
CA ILE A 429 4.80 26.22 4.41
C ILE A 429 4.07 25.46 5.50
N ILE A 430 3.13 26.15 6.14
CA ILE A 430 2.21 25.57 7.12
C ILE A 430 0.75 25.81 6.71
N TYR A 431 -0.13 24.95 7.19
CA TYR A 431 -1.57 25.04 7.03
C TYR A 431 -2.19 25.19 8.41
N THR A 432 -2.98 26.23 8.63
CA THR A 432 -3.61 26.48 9.95
C THR A 432 -5.12 26.48 9.82
N GLY A 433 -5.82 25.70 10.64
CA GLY A 433 -7.28 25.66 10.64
C GLY A 433 -7.85 24.75 11.72
N LEU A 434 -9.16 24.51 11.66
CA LEU A 434 -9.91 23.74 12.65
C LEU A 434 -10.12 22.29 12.18
N TYR A 435 -9.88 21.36 13.09
CA TYR A 435 -10.29 19.97 12.99
C TYR A 435 -11.50 19.70 13.88
N GLN A 436 -12.47 18.95 13.35
CA GLN A 436 -13.61 18.41 14.08
C GLN A 436 -13.79 16.95 13.68
N ASN A 437 -13.81 16.05 14.67
CA ASN A 437 -13.91 14.60 14.45
C ASN A 437 -12.90 14.06 13.43
N GLY A 438 -11.66 14.55 13.50
CA GLY A 438 -10.57 14.06 12.65
C GLY A 438 -10.60 14.63 11.23
N ARG A 439 -11.51 15.56 10.94
CA ARG A 439 -11.71 16.15 9.63
C ARG A 439 -11.55 17.67 9.64
N LYS A 440 -10.99 18.23 8.57
CA LYS A 440 -10.83 19.68 8.38
C LYS A 440 -12.19 20.35 8.17
N VAL A 441 -12.47 21.38 8.95
CA VAL A 441 -13.71 22.17 8.86
C VAL A 441 -13.40 23.67 8.85
N GLY A 442 -14.34 24.46 8.34
CA GLY A 442 -14.26 25.92 8.38
C GLY A 442 -13.06 26.52 7.63
N LYS A 443 -12.60 27.69 8.06
CA LYS A 443 -11.51 28.43 7.40
C LYS A 443 -10.15 27.80 7.66
N TRP A 444 -9.41 27.57 6.58
CA TRP A 444 -8.03 27.12 6.59
C TRP A 444 -7.13 28.13 5.88
N GLU A 445 -6.01 28.47 6.49
CA GLU A 445 -5.04 29.43 5.97
C GLU A 445 -3.73 28.73 5.60
N ILE A 446 -3.16 29.08 4.46
CA ILE A 446 -1.83 28.65 4.04
C ILE A 446 -0.88 29.80 4.38
N LYS A 447 0.15 29.51 5.17
CA LYS A 447 1.15 30.51 5.55
C LYS A 447 2.54 30.08 5.11
N TYR A 448 3.34 31.06 4.68
CA TYR A 448 4.71 30.86 4.22
C TYR A 448 5.67 31.76 4.98
N LYS A 449 6.85 31.24 5.31
CA LYS A 449 7.92 31.99 5.96
C LYS A 449 9.14 32.02 5.06
N TYR A 450 9.57 33.23 4.69
CA TYR A 450 10.81 33.45 3.96
C TYR A 450 12.02 33.20 4.88
N GLN A 451 13.17 32.82 4.32
CA GLN A 451 14.35 32.39 5.08
C GLN A 451 14.82 33.44 6.11
N ASN A 452 14.70 34.72 5.78
CA ASN A 452 15.14 35.84 6.63
C ASN A 452 14.02 36.44 7.50
N GLU A 453 12.79 35.95 7.36
CA GLU A 453 11.66 36.47 8.12
C GLU A 453 11.46 35.70 9.42
N LYS A 454 11.07 36.41 10.50
CA LYS A 454 10.81 35.77 11.80
C LYS A 454 9.42 35.12 11.87
N GLN A 455 8.47 35.59 11.06
CA GLN A 455 7.04 35.25 11.14
C GLN A 455 6.52 34.63 9.84
N PHE A 456 5.46 33.84 9.93
CA PHE A 456 4.75 33.29 8.79
C PHE A 456 3.74 34.31 8.26
N LYS A 457 3.68 34.50 6.94
CA LYS A 457 2.72 35.38 6.26
C LYS A 457 1.64 34.56 5.56
N PRO A 458 0.35 34.96 5.61
CA PRO A 458 -0.71 34.29 4.86
C PRO A 458 -0.49 34.48 3.36
N ILE A 459 -0.55 33.38 2.61
CA ILE A 459 -0.40 33.36 1.15
C ILE A 459 -1.55 32.66 0.42
N GLY A 460 -2.46 32.01 1.16
CA GLY A 460 -3.61 31.36 0.57
C GLY A 460 -4.50 30.67 1.60
N GLY A 461 -5.29 29.69 1.14
CA GLY A 461 -6.29 29.00 1.93
C GLY A 461 -7.70 29.13 1.38
N GLY A 462 -8.67 28.66 2.14
CA GLY A 462 -10.09 28.68 1.78
C GLY A 462 -10.93 28.10 2.91
N SER A 463 -12.13 27.60 2.60
CA SER A 463 -13.00 26.97 3.60
C SER A 463 -13.36 25.54 3.23
N TYR A 464 -13.44 24.70 4.25
CA TYR A 464 -14.04 23.38 4.18
C TYR A 464 -15.48 23.45 4.71
N ASP A 465 -16.31 22.52 4.25
CA ASP A 465 -17.66 22.35 4.76
C ASP A 465 -17.66 21.89 6.22
N ASN A 466 -18.77 22.12 6.91
CA ASN A 466 -18.96 21.67 8.29
C ASN A 466 -19.68 20.32 8.37
N GLY A 467 -20.12 19.75 7.24
CA GLY A 467 -20.68 18.38 7.17
C GLY A 467 -19.63 17.33 7.48
N GLY A 468 -18.36 17.75 7.48
CA GLY A 468 -17.24 16.95 7.90
C GLY A 468 -16.92 15.93 6.85
N ASP A 469 -16.85 16.25 5.56
CA ASP A 469 -16.28 15.36 4.52
C ASP A 469 -14.97 15.94 3.95
N GLU A 470 -14.41 16.95 4.62
CA GLU A 470 -13.28 17.75 4.13
C GLU A 470 -13.52 18.32 2.72
N ILE A 471 -14.78 18.69 2.45
CA ILE A 471 -15.20 19.19 1.15
C ILE A 471 -14.86 20.66 1.06
N LYS A 472 -13.96 21.02 0.14
CA LYS A 472 -13.63 22.42 -0.16
C LYS A 472 -14.87 23.14 -0.69
N ILE A 473 -15.12 24.35 -0.17
CA ILE A 473 -16.21 25.23 -0.57
C ILE A 473 -15.75 26.69 -0.69
N GLY A 474 -16.45 27.46 -1.52
CA GLY A 474 -16.26 28.90 -1.66
C GLY A 474 -14.95 29.28 -2.35
N LYS A 475 -14.45 30.48 -2.04
CA LYS A 475 -13.20 30.99 -2.62
C LYS A 475 -11.99 30.27 -2.03
N TRP A 476 -11.06 29.89 -2.90
CA TRP A 476 -9.82 29.22 -2.52
C TRP A 476 -8.62 29.83 -3.22
N ILE A 477 -7.50 29.83 -2.49
CA ILE A 477 -6.17 30.15 -2.99
C ILE A 477 -5.29 28.92 -2.74
N GLU A 478 -4.97 28.19 -3.80
CA GLU A 478 -4.06 27.03 -3.75
C GLU A 478 -2.63 27.44 -4.08
N ILE A 479 -1.67 26.69 -3.56
CA ILE A 479 -0.25 26.87 -3.89
C ILE A 479 0.20 25.80 -4.89
N ASN A 480 1.14 26.12 -5.76
CA ASN A 480 1.75 25.16 -6.66
C ASN A 480 2.61 24.12 -5.90
N GLU A 481 2.67 22.89 -6.41
CA GLU A 481 3.49 21.81 -5.80
C GLU A 481 5.00 22.15 -5.72
N TYR A 482 5.49 23.02 -6.60
CA TYR A 482 6.85 23.54 -6.61
C TYR A 482 6.97 24.96 -6.06
N PHE A 483 5.99 25.42 -5.27
CA PHE A 483 6.10 26.70 -4.59
C PHE A 483 7.46 26.76 -3.87
N LYS A 484 8.18 27.86 -4.00
CA LYS A 484 9.49 28.12 -3.38
C LYS A 484 9.83 29.59 -3.55
N GLN A 485 10.87 30.06 -2.88
CA GLN A 485 11.28 31.46 -2.93
C GLN A 485 11.37 32.03 -4.35
N ASN A 486 11.92 31.27 -5.30
CA ASN A 486 12.07 31.67 -6.72
C ASN A 486 11.00 31.12 -7.68
N SER A 487 9.90 30.60 -7.15
CA SER A 487 8.70 30.25 -7.92
C SER A 487 7.49 30.27 -7.00
N GLN A 488 6.87 31.43 -6.85
CA GLN A 488 5.69 31.62 -6.01
C GLN A 488 4.46 31.69 -6.91
N ILE A 489 3.86 30.53 -7.18
CA ILE A 489 2.68 30.40 -8.02
C ILE A 489 1.50 30.01 -7.13
N ILE A 490 0.41 30.77 -7.25
CA ILE A 490 -0.87 30.47 -6.61
C ILE A 490 -2.00 30.37 -7.65
N TYR A 491 -3.03 29.61 -7.30
CA TYR A 491 -4.25 29.43 -8.09
C TYR A 491 -5.42 29.97 -7.28
N ILE A 492 -6.17 30.91 -7.85
CA ILE A 492 -7.29 31.55 -7.17
C ILE A 492 -8.57 31.21 -7.92
N GLY A 493 -9.54 30.62 -7.24
CA GLY A 493 -10.82 30.32 -7.85
C GLY A 493 -11.85 29.92 -6.81
N GLN A 494 -12.87 29.19 -7.24
CA GLN A 494 -13.96 28.75 -6.38
C GLN A 494 -14.14 27.25 -6.44
N TYR A 495 -14.51 26.70 -5.28
CA TYR A 495 -14.97 25.33 -5.11
C TYR A 495 -16.46 25.30 -4.79
N LYS A 496 -17.15 24.29 -5.34
CA LYS A 496 -18.49 23.89 -4.95
C LYS A 496 -18.50 22.38 -4.78
N ASN A 497 -18.82 21.91 -3.58
CA ASN A 497 -18.81 20.50 -3.22
C ASN A 497 -17.51 19.78 -3.61
N GLY A 498 -16.36 20.41 -3.34
CA GLY A 498 -15.05 19.81 -3.63
C GLY A 498 -14.63 19.86 -5.10
N ILE A 499 -15.49 20.39 -5.98
CA ILE A 499 -15.21 20.53 -7.42
C ILE A 499 -14.85 21.99 -7.74
N LYS A 500 -13.79 22.20 -8.53
CA LYS A 500 -13.43 23.53 -9.03
C LYS A 500 -14.47 24.01 -10.04
N ILE A 501 -14.99 25.22 -9.85
CA ILE A 501 -15.99 25.83 -10.73
C ILE A 501 -15.57 27.24 -11.15
N GLY A 502 -16.12 27.69 -12.28
CA GLY A 502 -16.00 29.06 -12.74
C GLY A 502 -14.56 29.48 -13.06
N LYS A 503 -14.27 30.77 -12.96
CA LYS A 503 -12.97 31.33 -13.32
C LYS A 503 -11.90 30.98 -12.28
N TRP A 504 -10.75 30.52 -12.76
CA TRP A 504 -9.55 30.25 -11.99
C TRP A 504 -8.38 31.04 -12.54
N ASP A 505 -7.87 31.99 -11.75
CA ASP A 505 -6.72 32.81 -12.10
C ASP A 505 -5.42 32.15 -11.59
N ILE A 506 -4.37 32.19 -12.40
CA ILE A 506 -3.02 31.80 -12.01
C ILE A 506 -2.24 33.06 -11.74
N LYS A 507 -1.75 33.24 -10.52
CA LYS A 507 -0.90 34.37 -10.17
C LYS A 507 0.52 33.94 -9.84
N TYR A 508 1.46 34.79 -10.20
CA TYR A 508 2.88 34.62 -9.93
C TYR A 508 3.43 35.86 -9.22
N LYS A 509 4.33 35.64 -8.27
CA LYS A 509 5.05 36.69 -7.56
C LYS A 509 6.55 36.43 -7.71
N ASN A 510 7.27 37.38 -8.28
CA ASN A 510 8.73 37.33 -8.26
C ASN A 510 9.26 37.63 -6.85
N GLN A 511 10.52 37.26 -6.57
CA GLN A 511 11.15 37.50 -5.27
C GLN A 511 11.19 38.99 -4.89
N ASP A 512 11.40 39.87 -5.87
CA ASP A 512 11.53 41.32 -5.67
C ASP A 512 10.21 42.08 -5.77
N GLU A 513 9.11 41.38 -6.10
CA GLU A 513 7.80 41.98 -6.20
C GLU A 513 7.05 41.83 -4.88
N GLU A 514 6.29 42.84 -4.46
CA GLU A 514 5.45 42.73 -3.26
C GLU A 514 4.13 42.01 -3.53
N GLN A 515 3.61 42.10 -4.76
CA GLN A 515 2.27 41.66 -5.13
C GLN A 515 2.28 40.55 -6.19
N PHE A 516 1.26 39.69 -6.13
CA PHE A 516 1.02 38.64 -7.12
C PHE A 516 0.40 39.22 -8.40
N LYS A 517 1.01 38.94 -9.56
CA LYS A 517 0.51 39.33 -10.88
C LYS A 517 -0.21 38.17 -11.55
N SER A 518 -1.33 38.44 -12.22
CA SER A 518 -2.03 37.42 -13.02
C SER A 518 -1.20 37.07 -14.26
N ILE A 519 -0.94 35.78 -14.46
CA ILE A 519 -0.13 35.28 -15.59
C ILE A 519 -0.85 34.21 -16.40
N GLY A 520 -2.05 33.81 -15.99
CA GLY A 520 -2.81 32.79 -16.68
C GLY A 520 -4.09 32.39 -15.95
N GLY A 521 -4.60 31.21 -16.30
CA GLY A 521 -5.88 30.74 -15.78
C GLY A 521 -6.83 30.32 -16.89
N GLY A 522 -8.06 30.04 -16.49
CA GLY A 522 -9.15 29.69 -17.39
C GLY A 522 -10.44 29.44 -16.62
N THR A 523 -11.39 28.76 -17.24
CA THR A 523 -12.71 28.49 -16.64
C THR A 523 -12.95 26.99 -16.50
N TYR A 524 -13.49 26.59 -15.36
CA TYR A 524 -14.07 25.27 -15.16
C TYR A 524 -15.58 25.34 -15.35
N ASP A 525 -16.14 24.30 -15.95
CA ASP A 525 -17.58 24.11 -16.08
C ASP A 525 -18.25 24.05 -14.68
N ILE A 526 -19.51 24.46 -14.60
CA ILE A 526 -20.30 24.52 -13.36
C ILE A 526 -20.99 23.15 -13.10
N GLY A 527 -20.82 22.19 -14.01
CA GLY A 527 -21.37 20.83 -13.91
C GLY A 527 -20.78 19.94 -12.81
N ILE A 528 -21.17 18.66 -12.83
CA ILE A 528 -20.85 17.65 -11.80
C ILE A 528 -19.38 17.20 -11.86
N GLU A 529 -18.62 17.54 -12.90
CA GLU A 529 -17.23 17.10 -13.08
C GLU A 529 -16.30 18.31 -13.23
N GLU A 530 -15.06 18.19 -12.72
CA GLU A 530 -14.01 19.22 -12.81
C GLU A 530 -13.46 19.35 -14.25
N LYS A 531 -14.28 19.87 -15.17
CA LYS A 531 -13.94 20.02 -16.59
C LYS A 531 -13.49 21.43 -16.91
N LYS A 532 -12.25 21.56 -17.36
CA LYS A 532 -11.76 22.79 -18.00
C LYS A 532 -12.56 23.07 -19.29
N VAL A 533 -12.93 24.32 -19.50
CA VAL A 533 -13.65 24.81 -20.69
C VAL A 533 -13.12 26.19 -21.10
N GLY A 534 -13.30 26.53 -22.38
CA GLY A 534 -12.93 27.84 -22.92
C GLY A 534 -11.42 28.05 -23.03
N GLN A 535 -10.99 29.30 -23.07
CA GLN A 535 -9.57 29.66 -23.18
C GLN A 535 -8.83 29.40 -21.87
N TRP A 536 -7.61 28.88 -21.99
CA TRP A 536 -6.74 28.54 -20.89
C TRP A 536 -5.30 28.96 -21.16
N ILE A 537 -4.65 29.44 -20.11
CA ILE A 537 -3.21 29.63 -20.04
C ILE A 537 -2.68 28.70 -18.96
N GLU A 538 -1.91 27.69 -19.35
CA GLU A 538 -1.27 26.72 -18.45
C GLU A 538 0.21 27.02 -18.25
N LEU A 539 0.75 26.65 -17.09
CA LEU A 539 2.18 26.78 -16.83
C LEU A 539 2.91 25.47 -17.12
N CYS A 540 4.13 25.55 -17.62
CA CYS A 540 5.04 24.41 -17.64
C CYS A 540 5.36 23.91 -16.23
N LYS A 541 5.56 22.60 -16.08
CA LYS A 541 5.89 21.95 -14.79
C LYS A 541 7.11 22.56 -14.09
N ARG A 542 8.04 23.16 -14.84
CA ARG A 542 9.25 23.81 -14.31
C ARG A 542 9.18 25.33 -14.30
N PHE A 543 7.99 25.91 -14.36
CA PHE A 543 7.82 27.37 -14.34
C PHE A 543 8.54 27.98 -13.13
N ASN A 544 9.47 28.88 -13.43
CA ASN A 544 10.24 29.63 -12.44
C ASN A 544 10.73 30.93 -13.09
N TRP A 545 11.40 31.78 -12.31
CA TRP A 545 11.88 33.08 -12.79
C TRP A 545 12.76 33.01 -14.06
N ASP A 546 13.66 32.02 -14.17
CA ASP A 546 14.56 31.79 -15.31
C ASP A 546 13.84 31.27 -16.55
N SER A 547 12.76 30.52 -16.34
CA SER A 547 12.06 29.78 -17.38
C SER A 547 10.55 29.87 -17.19
N GLN A 548 9.97 30.92 -17.78
CA GLN A 548 8.54 31.14 -17.78
C GLN A 548 7.98 30.64 -19.11
N ILE A 549 7.60 29.36 -19.15
CA ILE A 549 6.94 28.76 -20.31
C ILE A 549 5.46 28.59 -19.98
N ILE A 550 4.61 29.15 -20.85
CA ILE A 550 3.16 29.02 -20.78
C ILE A 550 2.59 28.38 -22.05
N PHE A 551 1.43 27.76 -21.91
CA PHE A 551 0.68 27.16 -23.00
C PHE A 551 -0.68 27.83 -23.10
N ILE A 552 -1.01 28.41 -24.25
CA ILE A 552 -2.26 29.13 -24.46
C ILE A 552 -3.09 28.36 -25.47
N GLY A 553 -4.33 28.02 -25.12
CA GLY A 553 -5.24 27.38 -26.06
C GLY A 553 -6.60 27.12 -25.44
N GLN A 554 -7.42 26.34 -26.14
CA GLN A 554 -8.80 26.10 -25.71
C GLN A 554 -8.98 24.69 -25.12
N TYR A 555 -9.82 24.60 -24.11
CA TYR A 555 -10.40 23.36 -23.61
C TYR A 555 -11.86 23.21 -24.05
N LEU A 556 -12.24 21.99 -24.42
CA LEU A 556 -13.61 21.55 -24.63
C LEU A 556 -13.85 20.27 -23.84
N ASN A 557 -14.75 20.32 -22.87
CA ASN A 557 -15.11 19.20 -21.98
C ASN A 557 -13.89 18.54 -21.31
N GLY A 558 -12.98 19.35 -20.76
CA GLY A 558 -11.77 18.86 -20.08
C GLY A 558 -10.66 18.37 -21.00
N ARG A 559 -10.81 18.48 -22.34
CA ARG A 559 -9.78 18.12 -23.31
C ARG A 559 -9.25 19.33 -24.06
N LYS A 560 -7.95 19.36 -24.34
CA LYS A 560 -7.33 20.36 -25.22
C LYS A 560 -7.91 20.25 -26.63
N ALA A 561 -8.28 21.38 -27.21
CA ALA A 561 -8.85 21.46 -28.55
C ALA A 561 -8.26 22.65 -29.30
N GLY A 562 -8.23 22.55 -30.63
CA GLY A 562 -7.78 23.63 -31.50
C GLY A 562 -6.27 23.88 -31.42
N ARG A 563 -5.88 25.11 -31.72
CA ARG A 563 -4.48 25.55 -31.68
C ARG A 563 -4.04 25.84 -30.24
N TRP A 564 -2.84 25.38 -29.89
CA TRP A 564 -2.18 25.64 -28.62
C TRP A 564 -0.82 26.26 -28.88
N ASP A 565 -0.64 27.51 -28.50
CA ASP A 565 0.63 28.24 -28.63
C ASP A 565 1.50 28.04 -27.39
N ILE A 566 2.80 27.87 -27.61
CA ILE A 566 3.82 27.80 -26.57
C ILE A 566 4.50 29.16 -26.54
N GLN A 567 4.40 29.85 -25.40
CA GLN A 567 5.07 31.11 -25.21
C GLN A 567 6.15 31.00 -24.14
N TYR A 568 7.25 31.72 -24.35
CA TYR A 568 8.39 31.75 -23.46
C TYR A 568 8.76 33.19 -23.10
N LYS A 569 9.16 33.38 -21.85
CA LYS A 569 9.70 34.62 -21.32
C LYS A 569 10.94 34.29 -20.49
N LYS A 570 12.06 34.92 -20.83
CA LYS A 570 13.35 34.75 -20.15
C LYS A 570 13.58 35.92 -19.19
N GLY A 571 13.77 35.62 -17.90
CA GLY A 571 14.14 36.63 -16.89
C GLY A 571 13.22 37.86 -16.88
N GLU A 572 13.81 39.04 -17.03
CA GLU A 572 13.14 40.35 -16.93
C GLU A 572 12.46 40.82 -18.23
N CYS A 573 12.53 40.07 -19.34
CA CYS A 573 11.87 40.44 -20.59
C CYS A 573 10.39 40.75 -20.31
N LYS A 574 9.86 41.91 -20.74
CA LYS A 574 8.49 42.31 -20.36
C LYS A 574 7.41 41.47 -21.04
N THR A 575 7.69 40.89 -22.21
CA THR A 575 6.72 40.22 -23.07
C THR A 575 7.05 38.74 -23.27
N PHE A 576 6.01 37.93 -23.45
CA PHE A 576 6.13 36.54 -23.88
C PHE A 576 6.32 36.47 -25.41
N GLN A 577 7.22 35.60 -25.86
CA GLN A 577 7.44 35.32 -27.27
C GLN A 577 6.87 33.94 -27.62
N ILE A 578 6.17 33.82 -28.75
CA ILE A 578 5.72 32.52 -29.26
C ILE A 578 6.95 31.77 -29.77
N ILE A 579 7.22 30.61 -29.19
CA ILE A 579 8.36 29.75 -29.55
C ILE A 579 7.93 28.44 -30.24
N GLY A 580 6.64 28.22 -30.37
CA GLY A 580 6.09 27.04 -31.04
C GLY A 580 4.59 26.90 -30.80
N GLY A 581 4.02 25.79 -31.26
CA GLY A 581 2.62 25.46 -31.05
C GLY A 581 2.25 24.11 -31.65
N GLY A 582 1.03 23.65 -31.38
CA GLY A 582 0.48 22.43 -31.94
C GLY A 582 -1.04 22.51 -32.09
N GLN A 583 -1.60 21.67 -32.95
CA GLN A 583 -3.04 21.57 -33.16
C GLN A 583 -3.58 20.27 -32.56
N PHE A 584 -4.56 20.38 -31.66
CA PHE A 584 -5.27 19.25 -31.08
C PHE A 584 -6.58 19.05 -31.84
N PHE A 585 -6.62 18.03 -32.69
CA PHE A 585 -7.85 17.65 -33.39
C PHE A 585 -8.75 16.82 -32.47
N LEU A 586 -10.04 17.16 -32.42
CA LEU A 586 -11.08 16.44 -31.67
C LEU A 586 -11.44 15.08 -32.32
N HIS A 587 -10.48 14.36 -32.89
CA HIS A 587 -10.73 13.25 -33.80
C HIS A 587 -11.27 11.97 -33.12
N GLN A 588 -11.78 12.04 -31.89
CA GLN A 588 -12.34 10.90 -31.16
C GLN A 588 -13.75 11.11 -30.58
N LEU A 589 -14.38 12.29 -30.74
CA LEU A 589 -15.72 12.51 -30.15
C LEU A 589 -16.89 12.04 -31.01
N LYS A 590 -16.74 11.93 -32.34
CA LYS A 590 -17.83 11.42 -33.21
C LYS A 590 -18.12 9.93 -32.99
N VAL A 591 -17.11 9.10 -32.67
CA VAL A 591 -17.31 7.66 -32.49
C VAL A 591 -17.93 7.34 -31.12
N LEU A 592 -17.50 8.00 -30.04
CA LEU A 592 -17.99 7.71 -28.68
C LEU A 592 -19.41 8.21 -28.40
N HIS A 593 -19.84 9.31 -29.04
CA HIS A 593 -21.18 9.84 -28.82
C HIS A 593 -22.26 8.96 -29.47
N LEU A 594 -21.97 8.36 -30.64
CA LEU A 594 -22.85 7.39 -31.30
C LEU A 594 -22.94 6.08 -30.51
N THR A 595 -21.83 5.61 -29.91
CA THR A 595 -21.84 4.38 -29.09
C THR A 595 -22.58 4.56 -27.76
N LYS A 596 -22.47 5.73 -27.09
CA LYS A 596 -23.22 6.00 -25.86
C LYS A 596 -24.73 6.15 -26.09
N ILE A 597 -25.15 6.73 -27.22
CA ILE A 597 -26.56 6.79 -27.60
C ILE A 597 -27.09 5.36 -27.85
N ARG A 598 -26.32 4.50 -28.55
CA ARG A 598 -26.69 3.09 -28.75
C ARG A 598 -26.86 2.31 -27.43
N ILE A 599 -25.94 2.47 -26.47
CA ILE A 599 -26.01 1.75 -25.17
C ILE A 599 -27.19 2.23 -24.32
N SER A 600 -27.52 3.52 -24.36
CA SER A 600 -28.65 4.08 -23.60
C SER A 600 -30.01 3.64 -24.18
N VAL A 601 -30.10 3.55 -25.51
CA VAL A 601 -31.27 2.99 -26.20
C VAL A 601 -31.44 1.48 -25.92
N ILE A 602 -30.34 0.72 -25.86
CA ILE A 602 -30.37 -0.71 -25.50
C ILE A 602 -30.83 -0.89 -24.04
N ARG A 603 -30.37 -0.07 -23.09
CA ARG A 603 -30.84 -0.14 -21.69
C ARG A 603 -32.32 0.19 -21.52
N LEU A 604 -32.82 1.19 -22.24
CA LEU A 604 -34.24 1.55 -22.23
C LEU A 604 -35.13 0.45 -22.82
N ASN A 605 -34.64 -0.30 -23.82
CA ASN A 605 -35.38 -1.44 -24.36
C ASN A 605 -35.37 -2.65 -23.43
N ILE A 606 -34.28 -2.91 -22.70
CA ILE A 606 -34.21 -4.00 -21.70
C ILE A 606 -35.13 -3.71 -20.49
N GLN A 607 -35.24 -2.45 -20.06
CA GLN A 607 -36.17 -2.06 -18.99
C GLN A 607 -37.66 -2.05 -19.40
N ARG A 608 -37.96 -2.13 -20.71
CA ARG A 608 -39.34 -2.28 -21.20
C ARG A 608 -39.74 -3.75 -21.41
N GLN A 609 -38.78 -4.68 -21.33
CA GLN A 609 -39.01 -6.12 -21.51
C GLN A 609 -39.01 -6.92 -20.19
N ASN A 610 -38.58 -6.30 -19.08
CA ASN A 610 -38.80 -6.77 -17.71
C ASN A 610 -39.91 -5.93 -17.07
#